data_AF-A0A183BFJ2-F1
#
_entry.id   AF-A0A183BFJ2-F1
#
_cell.length_a   1.000
_cell.length_b   1.000
_cell.length_c   1.000
_cell.angle_alpha   90.00
_cell.angle_beta   90.00
_cell.angle_gamma   90.00
#
_symmetry.space_group_name_H-M   'P 1'
#
loop_
_entity.id
_entity.type
_entity.pdbx_description
1 polymer ?
#
loop_
_entity_poly.entity_id
_entity_poly.type
_entity_poly.pdbx_seq_one_letter_code
_entity_poly.pdbx_strand_id
1 'polypeptide(L)'
;MLDPDVGYPKARSILKEMFGQPFRVAQNMIDGVLAEARRTRGDTSSLANLVIKMPNCSIALNHLEYRSDLDALHTLESIVRCLPAEMQTAWATEADQIEKRNREATFDELTQFMCC
;
A
#
# COMPACT_ATOMS: atom_id res chain seq x y z
N MET A 1 -17.83 -29.80 -22.09
CA MET A 1 -17.47 -28.51 -21.45
C MET A 1 -17.96 -28.55 -20.02
N LEU A 2 -17.16 -28.05 -19.07
CA LEU A 2 -17.66 -27.83 -17.72
C LEU A 2 -18.74 -26.74 -17.76
N ASP A 3 -19.72 -26.85 -16.87
CA ASP A 3 -20.71 -25.81 -16.64
C ASP A 3 -20.02 -24.46 -16.38
N PRO A 4 -20.47 -23.33 -16.95
CA PRO A 4 -19.85 -22.02 -16.75
C PRO A 4 -19.64 -21.63 -15.28
N ASP A 5 -20.57 -22.01 -14.40
CA ASP A 5 -20.52 -21.70 -12.97
C ASP A 5 -19.45 -22.52 -12.23
N VAL A 6 -18.97 -23.61 -12.84
CA VAL A 6 -17.89 -24.46 -12.32
C VAL A 6 -16.58 -24.23 -13.06
N GLY A 7 -16.66 -24.06 -14.37
CA GLY A 7 -15.54 -23.94 -15.29
C GLY A 7 -14.76 -22.65 -15.09
N TYR A 8 -15.45 -21.51 -14.93
CA TYR A 8 -14.78 -20.22 -14.74
C TYR A 8 -14.03 -20.13 -13.39
N PRO A 9 -14.63 -20.49 -12.23
CA PRO A 9 -13.88 -20.54 -10.97
C PRO A 9 -12.70 -21.51 -11.02
N LYS A 10 -12.86 -22.68 -11.63
CA LYS A 10 -11.79 -23.68 -11.77
C LYS A 10 -10.65 -23.18 -12.66
N ALA A 11 -10.97 -22.50 -13.77
CA ALA A 11 -9.95 -21.89 -14.62
C ALA A 11 -9.17 -20.80 -13.87
N ARG A 12 -9.87 -19.94 -13.10
CA ARG A 12 -9.22 -18.93 -12.25
C ARG A 12 -8.31 -19.55 -11.19
N SER A 13 -8.71 -20.66 -10.56
CA SER A 13 -7.88 -21.33 -9.56
C SER A 13 -6.60 -21.89 -10.19
N ILE A 14 -6.69 -22.54 -11.36
CA ILE A 14 -5.53 -23.07 -12.09
C ILE A 14 -4.58 -21.94 -12.48
N LEU A 15 -5.09 -20.82 -13.00
CA LEU A 15 -4.26 -19.66 -13.33
C LEU A 15 -3.55 -19.10 -12.09
N LYS A 16 -4.25 -19.02 -10.95
CA LYS A 16 -3.66 -18.60 -9.67
C LYS A 16 -2.62 -19.61 -9.17
N GLU A 17 -2.83 -20.91 -9.30
CA GLU A 17 -1.88 -21.93 -8.86
C GLU A 17 -0.62 -21.97 -9.74
N MET A 18 -0.78 -21.86 -11.07
CA MET A 18 0.34 -21.97 -12.00
C MET A 18 1.12 -20.67 -12.17
N PHE A 19 0.45 -19.52 -12.10
CA PHE A 19 1.05 -18.21 -12.40
C PHE A 19 0.91 -17.21 -11.25
N GLY A 20 0.12 -17.52 -10.24
CA GLY A 20 -0.02 -16.64 -9.08
C GLY A 20 1.27 -16.63 -8.29
N GLN A 21 1.85 -15.45 -8.16
CA GLN A 21 2.97 -15.21 -7.27
C GLN A 21 2.60 -14.05 -6.33
N PRO A 22 1.70 -14.30 -5.35
CA PRO A 22 1.14 -13.26 -4.47
C PRO A 22 2.24 -12.41 -3.83
N PHE A 23 3.29 -13.06 -3.32
CA PHE A 23 4.46 -12.40 -2.74
C PHE A 23 5.15 -11.45 -3.73
N ARG A 24 5.43 -11.89 -4.97
CA ARG A 24 6.08 -11.04 -5.98
C ARG A 24 5.19 -9.87 -6.40
N VAL A 25 3.88 -10.07 -6.45
CA VAL A 25 2.92 -9.00 -6.77
C VAL A 25 2.88 -7.98 -5.64
N ALA A 26 2.74 -8.43 -4.39
CA ALA A 26 2.76 -7.59 -3.20
C ALA A 26 4.06 -6.77 -3.11
N GLN A 27 5.21 -7.44 -3.26
CA GLN A 27 6.51 -6.77 -3.22
C GLN A 27 6.68 -5.72 -4.32
N ASN A 28 6.29 -6.03 -5.58
CA ASN A 28 6.35 -5.03 -6.66
C ASN A 28 5.43 -3.83 -6.42
N MET A 29 4.28 -4.04 -5.78
CA MET A 29 3.37 -2.95 -5.44
C MET A 29 3.93 -2.06 -4.34
N ILE A 30 4.50 -2.65 -3.28
CA ILE A 30 5.21 -1.93 -2.22
C ILE A 30 6.39 -1.15 -2.81
N ASP A 31 7.25 -1.81 -3.60
CA ASP A 31 8.39 -1.18 -4.27
C ASP A 31 7.93 -0.04 -5.20
N GLY A 32 6.79 -0.20 -5.87
CA GLY A 32 6.18 0.82 -6.71
C GLY A 32 5.73 2.06 -5.94
N VAL A 33 5.13 1.88 -4.75
CA VAL A 33 4.77 2.98 -3.84
C VAL A 33 6.03 3.67 -3.32
N LEU A 34 7.02 2.90 -2.85
CA LEU A 34 8.29 3.44 -2.37
C LEU A 34 9.06 4.20 -3.45
N ALA A 35 9.01 3.73 -4.70
CA ALA A 35 9.64 4.39 -5.83
C ALA A 35 8.98 5.75 -6.13
N GLU A 36 7.65 5.84 -6.12
CA GLU A 36 6.99 7.15 -6.27
C GLU A 36 7.28 8.05 -5.08
N ALA A 37 7.21 7.52 -3.86
CA ALA A 37 7.52 8.29 -2.65
C ALA A 37 8.92 8.91 -2.75
N ARG A 38 9.94 8.13 -3.13
CA ARG A 38 11.30 8.68 -3.29
C ARG A 38 11.39 9.83 -4.31
N ARG A 39 10.51 9.87 -5.32
CA ARG A 39 10.46 10.97 -6.30
C ARG A 39 9.80 12.23 -5.73
N THR A 40 8.96 12.13 -4.70
CA THR A 40 8.25 13.29 -4.10
C THR A 40 9.18 14.32 -3.48
N ARG A 41 10.43 13.96 -3.19
CA ARG A 41 11.45 14.92 -2.73
C ARG A 41 11.90 15.92 -3.78
N GLY A 42 11.67 15.65 -5.08
CA GLY A 42 12.19 16.47 -6.18
C GLY A 42 11.15 16.94 -7.19
N ASP A 43 9.92 16.44 -7.14
CA ASP A 43 8.88 16.72 -8.13
C ASP A 43 7.48 16.68 -7.51
N THR A 44 6.71 17.77 -7.63
CA THR A 44 5.34 17.86 -7.12
C THR A 44 4.36 16.94 -7.86
N SER A 45 4.63 16.59 -9.12
CA SER A 45 3.77 15.68 -9.89
C SER A 45 3.80 14.25 -9.35
N SER A 46 4.92 13.86 -8.72
CA SER A 46 5.07 12.54 -8.13
C SER A 46 4.27 12.36 -6.82
N LEU A 47 3.92 13.45 -6.12
CA LEU A 47 3.04 13.39 -4.94
C LEU A 47 1.63 12.97 -5.36
N ALA A 48 1.10 13.55 -6.43
CA ALA A 48 -0.22 13.17 -6.98
C ALA A 48 -0.24 11.70 -7.41
N ASN A 49 0.84 11.22 -8.04
CA ASN A 49 0.97 9.80 -8.38
C ASN A 49 1.00 8.90 -7.14
N LEU A 50 1.68 9.33 -6.07
CA LEU A 50 1.72 8.60 -4.81
C LEU A 50 0.34 8.49 -4.16
N VAL A 51 -0.42 9.59 -4.11
CA VAL A 51 -1.80 9.65 -3.58
C VAL A 51 -2.72 8.68 -4.33
N ILE A 52 -2.54 8.51 -5.64
CA ILE A 52 -3.32 7.55 -6.44
C ILE A 52 -2.84 6.10 -6.22
N LYS A 53 -1.52 5.88 -6.10
CA LYS A 53 -0.96 4.52 -5.99
C LYS A 53 -1.19 3.88 -4.63
N MET A 54 -1.17 4.64 -3.53
CA MET A 54 -1.32 4.08 -2.19
C MET A 54 -2.66 3.35 -1.99
N PRO A 55 -3.84 3.92 -2.34
CA PRO A 55 -5.12 3.21 -2.26
C PRO A 55 -5.14 1.93 -3.09
N ASN A 56 -4.59 1.97 -4.32
CA ASN A 56 -4.51 0.81 -5.20
C ASN A 56 -3.65 -0.31 -4.60
N CYS A 57 -2.55 0.06 -3.94
CA CYS A 57 -1.69 -0.86 -3.20
C CYS A 57 -2.44 -1.50 -2.03
N SER A 58 -3.13 -0.71 -1.21
CA SER A 58 -3.92 -1.22 -0.09
C SER A 58 -4.98 -2.23 -0.53
N ILE A 59 -5.77 -1.89 -1.56
CA ILE A 59 -6.82 -2.78 -2.09
C ILE A 59 -6.22 -4.11 -2.55
N ALA A 60 -5.13 -4.06 -3.32
CA ALA A 60 -4.52 -5.26 -3.87
C ALA A 60 -3.87 -6.14 -2.78
N LEU A 61 -3.14 -5.56 -1.83
CA LEU A 61 -2.49 -6.34 -0.78
C LEU A 61 -3.47 -6.88 0.27
N ASN A 62 -4.59 -6.20 0.51
CA ASN A 62 -5.70 -6.77 1.30
C ASN A 62 -6.25 -8.04 0.63
N HIS A 63 -6.43 -8.04 -0.70
CA HIS A 63 -6.86 -9.23 -1.44
C HIS A 63 -5.82 -10.36 -1.49
N LEU A 64 -4.54 -10.03 -1.33
CA LEU A 64 -3.44 -11.00 -1.33
C LEU A 64 -3.05 -11.47 0.08
N GLU A 65 -3.70 -10.95 1.14
CA GLU A 65 -3.39 -11.22 2.56
C GLU A 65 -2.01 -10.69 3.01
N TYR A 66 -1.49 -9.64 2.37
CA TYR A 66 -0.22 -8.97 2.69
C TYR A 66 -0.41 -7.64 3.45
N ARG A 67 -1.54 -7.47 4.15
CA ARG A 67 -1.84 -6.24 4.89
C ARG A 67 -0.79 -5.94 5.97
N SER A 68 -0.34 -6.96 6.70
CA SER A 68 0.65 -6.78 7.78
C SER A 68 1.99 -6.22 7.29
N ASP A 69 2.37 -6.49 6.04
CA ASP A 69 3.59 -5.94 5.44
C ASP A 69 3.44 -4.44 5.11
N LEU A 70 2.22 -4.00 4.78
CA LEU A 70 1.91 -2.58 4.61
C LEU A 70 1.90 -1.83 5.94
N ASP A 71 1.26 -2.42 6.95
CA ASP A 71 1.13 -1.84 8.29
C ASP A 71 2.43 -1.92 9.10
N ALA A 72 3.46 -2.60 8.59
CA ALA A 72 4.76 -2.68 9.24
C ALA A 72 5.41 -1.29 9.35
N LEU A 73 5.89 -0.95 10.55
CA LEU A 73 6.50 0.34 10.86
C LEU A 73 7.57 0.77 9.84
N HIS A 74 8.47 -0.15 9.45
CA HIS A 74 9.55 0.14 8.50
C HIS A 74 9.03 0.55 7.11
N THR A 75 7.89 0.00 6.68
CA THR A 75 7.22 0.35 5.41
C THR A 75 6.68 1.77 5.49
N LEU A 76 5.95 2.09 6.57
CA LEU A 76 5.39 3.42 6.80
C LEU A 76 6.47 4.48 6.92
N GLU A 77 7.51 4.24 7.72
CA GLU A 77 8.66 5.14 7.88
C GLU A 77 9.36 5.40 6.53
N SER A 78 9.52 4.36 5.71
CA SER A 78 10.17 4.49 4.40
C SER A 78 9.39 5.43 3.46
N ILE A 79 8.06 5.40 3.52
CA ILE A 79 7.19 6.30 2.74
C ILE A 79 7.26 7.72 3.32
N VAL A 80 7.04 7.86 4.63
CA VAL A 80 7.00 9.15 5.32
C VAL A 80 8.31 9.92 5.13
N ARG A 81 9.46 9.26 5.24
CA ARG A 81 10.77 9.91 5.02
C ARG A 81 10.90 10.53 3.63
N CYS A 82 10.12 10.10 2.65
CA CYS A 82 10.17 10.63 1.30
C CYS A 82 9.24 11.83 1.07
N LEU A 83 8.29 12.08 1.98
CA LEU A 83 7.37 13.21 1.92
C LEU A 83 8.10 14.55 2.20
N PRO A 84 7.51 15.70 1.81
CA PRO A 84 7.97 17.01 2.24
C PRO A 84 8.01 17.14 3.78
N ALA A 85 8.94 17.95 4.31
CA ALA A 85 9.18 18.08 5.75
C ALA A 85 7.92 18.54 6.54
N GLU A 86 7.12 19.41 5.95
CA GLU A 86 5.86 19.87 6.53
C GLU A 86 4.87 18.71 6.72
N MET A 87 4.73 17.84 5.70
CA MET A 87 3.89 16.64 5.78
C MET A 87 4.44 15.61 6.75
N GLN A 88 5.76 15.45 6.84
CA GLN A 88 6.38 14.56 7.85
C GLN A 88 6.02 14.99 9.27
N THR A 89 6.08 16.30 9.55
CA THR A 89 5.78 16.86 10.87
C THR A 89 4.29 16.74 11.18
N ALA A 90 3.43 17.01 10.20
CA ALA A 90 1.98 16.86 10.33
C ALA A 90 1.60 15.38 10.57
N TRP A 91 2.17 14.44 9.81
CA TRP A 91 1.96 13.02 10.02
C TRP A 91 2.45 12.55 11.39
N ALA A 92 3.62 13.01 11.85
CA ALA A 92 4.13 12.66 13.18
C ALA A 92 3.17 13.08 14.30
N THR A 93 2.46 14.21 14.13
CA THR A 93 1.45 14.67 15.09
C THR A 93 0.22 13.74 15.09
N GLU A 94 -0.24 13.32 13.91
CA GLU A 94 -1.35 12.34 13.81
C GLU A 94 -0.96 10.97 14.36
N ALA A 95 0.25 10.48 14.04
CA ALA A 95 0.76 9.22 14.54
C ALA A 95 0.88 9.21 16.08
N ASP A 96 1.35 10.31 16.69
CA ASP A 96 1.39 10.47 18.15
C ASP A 96 -0.01 10.40 18.78
N GLN A 97 -1.05 10.92 18.10
CA GLN A 97 -2.43 10.80 18.56
C GLN A 97 -2.96 9.36 18.48
N ILE A 98 -2.52 8.59 17.49
CA ILE A 98 -2.86 7.16 17.35
C ILE A 98 -2.15 6.35 18.44
N GLU A 99 -0.87 6.62 18.67
CA GLU A 99 -0.05 5.94 19.69
C GLU A 99 -0.61 6.15 21.11
N LYS A 100 -1.10 7.35 21.42
CA LYS A 100 -1.80 7.65 22.70
C LYS A 100 -3.04 6.78 22.94
N ARG A 101 -3.59 6.15 21.90
CA ARG A 101 -4.71 5.19 21.99
C ARG A 101 -4.23 3.73 22.12
N ASN A 102 -2.94 3.51 22.37
CA ASN A 102 -2.27 2.20 22.40
C ASN A 102 -2.47 1.39 21.10
N ARG A 103 -2.37 2.08 19.95
CA ARG A 103 -2.43 1.47 18.63
C ARG A 103 -1.26 1.93 17.78
N GLU A 104 -0.83 1.08 16.87
CA GLU A 104 0.09 1.45 15.79
C GLU A 104 -0.69 2.09 14.63
N ALA A 105 -0.07 3.06 13.98
CA ALA A 105 -0.61 3.65 12.77
C ALA A 105 -0.59 2.63 11.62
N THR A 106 -1.62 2.68 10.78
CA THR A 106 -1.78 1.77 9.65
C THR A 106 -1.48 2.47 8.32
N PHE A 107 -1.23 1.66 7.29
CA PHE A 107 -1.04 2.15 5.93
C PHE A 107 -2.29 2.86 5.38
N ASP A 108 -3.48 2.41 5.76
CA ASP A 108 -4.74 3.03 5.37
C ASP A 108 -4.90 4.43 5.99
N GLU A 109 -4.53 4.60 7.26
CA GLU A 109 -4.53 5.90 7.94
C GLU A 109 -3.53 6.88 7.30
N LEU A 110 -2.34 6.40 6.92
CA LEU A 110 -1.37 7.21 6.17
C LEU A 110 -1.90 7.58 4.78
N THR A 111 -2.54 6.64 4.09
CA THR A 111 -3.15 6.87 2.78
C THR A 111 -4.26 7.92 2.87
N GLN A 112 -5.08 7.86 3.91
CA GLN A 112 -6.14 8.84 4.15
C GLN A 112 -5.56 10.23 4.44
N PHE A 113 -4.52 10.31 5.28
CA PHE A 113 -3.80 11.57 5.55
C PHE A 113 -3.28 12.23 4.27
N MET A 114 -2.75 11.44 3.33
CA MET A 114 -2.24 11.94 2.06
C MET A 114 -3.30 12.45 1.08
N CYS A 115 -4.56 12.06 1.25
CA CYS A 115 -5.69 12.51 0.42
C CYS A 115 -6.37 13.79 0.94
N CYS A 116 -6.08 14.20 2.19
CA CYS A 116 -6.64 15.39 2.84
C CYS A 116 -5.84 16.65 2.52
#